data_AF-A0A2N2HQ81-F1
#
_entry.id   AF-A0A2N2HQ81-F1
#
_cell.length_a   1.000
_cell.length_b   1.000
_cell.length_c   1.000
_cell.angle_alpha   90.00
_cell.angle_beta   90.00
_cell.angle_gamma   90.00
#
_symmetry.space_group_name_H-M   'P 1'
#
loop_
_entity.id
_entity.type
_entity.pdbx_description
1 polymer ?
#
loop_
_entity_poly.entity_id
_entity_poly.type
_entity_poly.pdbx_seq_one_letter_code
_entity_poly.pdbx_strand_id
1 'polypeptide(L)'
;IALGDLHEGFDGTSGQEDTCEGDVFADVLQRDLPFPVARRMVLEAFEVRYVERVLERFDGHVGNAAKASGIGRRYFQMVRGRTAR
;
A
#
# COMPACT_ATOMS: atom_id res chain seq x y z
N ILE A 1 21.07 28.75 -29.75
CA ILE A 1 20.42 27.61 -29.08
C ILE A 1 20.68 27.81 -27.59
N ALA A 2 19.67 28.21 -26.82
CA ALA A 2 19.84 28.46 -25.38
C ALA A 2 19.87 27.13 -24.64
N LEU A 3 20.92 26.96 -23.83
CA LEU A 3 21.18 25.83 -22.95
C LEU A 3 20.22 25.96 -21.76
N GLY A 4 19.18 25.13 -21.72
CA GLY A 4 18.22 25.11 -20.62
C GLY A 4 18.87 24.60 -19.34
N ASP A 5 18.77 25.41 -18.29
CA ASP A 5 19.00 25.05 -16.89
C ASP A 5 18.29 23.74 -16.55
N LEU A 6 19.05 22.67 -16.31
CA LEU A 6 18.55 21.49 -15.62
C LEU A 6 18.65 21.79 -14.12
N HIS A 7 17.51 22.14 -13.54
CA HIS A 7 17.30 22.17 -12.09
C HIS A 7 17.37 20.72 -11.56
N GLU A 8 18.59 20.23 -11.34
CA GLU A 8 18.85 19.01 -10.58
C GLU A 8 18.87 19.39 -9.10
N GLY A 9 17.70 19.29 -8.48
CA GLY A 9 17.49 19.66 -7.08
C GLY A 9 16.32 18.91 -6.47
N PHE A 10 16.17 17.62 -6.80
CA PHE A 10 15.35 16.76 -5.96
C PHE A 10 16.16 16.44 -4.71
N ASP A 11 16.11 17.32 -3.72
CA ASP A 11 16.55 17.01 -2.36
C ASP A 11 15.56 15.99 -1.79
N GLY A 12 15.77 14.73 -2.19
CA GLY A 12 15.00 13.56 -1.80
C GLY A 12 15.30 13.11 -0.38
N THR A 13 15.64 14.03 0.53
CA THR A 13 15.98 13.70 1.91
C THR A 13 14.84 14.08 2.85
N SER A 14 13.67 13.49 2.62
CA SER A 14 12.63 13.37 3.65
C SER A 14 11.70 12.19 3.36
N GLY A 15 12.30 11.02 3.15
CA GLY A 15 11.62 9.73 3.28
C GLY A 15 11.86 9.23 4.70
N GLN A 16 11.08 9.74 5.65
CA GLN A 16 11.13 9.26 7.02
C GLN A 16 10.81 7.76 7.02
N GLU A 17 11.77 6.98 7.52
CA GLU A 17 11.71 5.54 7.67
C GLU A 17 10.67 5.19 8.75
N ASP A 18 9.39 5.17 8.38
CA ASP A 18 8.36 4.47 9.16
C ASP A 18 8.52 2.95 8.94
N THR A 19 9.71 2.43 9.26
CA THR A 19 9.97 1.00 9.43
C THR A 19 9.48 0.58 10.79
N CYS A 20 8.19 0.28 10.91
CA CYS A 20 7.61 -0.37 12.10
C CYS A 20 6.60 -1.47 11.72
N GLU A 21 6.79 -2.11 10.56
CA GLU A 21 6.29 -3.44 10.21
C GLU A 21 7.00 -3.80 8.90
N GLY A 22 7.59 -4.99 8.78
CA GLY A 22 8.57 -5.31 7.72
C GLY A 22 8.22 -4.75 6.33
N ASP A 23 9.19 -4.09 5.70
CA ASP A 23 9.04 -3.50 4.37
C ASP A 23 8.84 -4.61 3.33
N VAL A 24 7.58 -4.91 3.05
CA VAL A 24 7.18 -5.92 2.06
C VAL A 24 7.74 -5.62 0.67
N PHE A 25 7.99 -4.34 0.33
CA PHE A 25 8.58 -4.00 -0.96
C PHE A 25 10.05 -4.44 -1.01
N ALA A 26 10.86 -4.09 0.00
CA ALA A 26 12.23 -4.56 0.10
C ALA A 26 12.31 -6.10 0.10
N ASP A 27 11.46 -6.76 0.87
CA ASP A 27 11.42 -8.22 0.96
C ASP A 27 11.06 -8.90 -0.37
N VAL A 28 10.17 -8.30 -1.17
CA VAL A 28 9.78 -8.85 -2.47
C VAL A 28 10.87 -8.63 -3.52
N LEU A 29 11.54 -7.48 -3.50
CA LEU A 29 12.64 -7.18 -4.42
C LEU A 29 13.84 -8.09 -4.20
N GLN A 30 14.18 -8.43 -2.96
CA GLN A 30 15.28 -9.34 -2.64
C GLN A 30 15.07 -10.79 -3.10
N ARG A 31 13.83 -11.17 -3.46
CA ARG A 31 13.49 -12.53 -3.88
C ARG A 31 13.63 -12.76 -5.38
N ASP A 32 13.95 -11.72 -6.17
CA ASP A 32 14.14 -11.78 -7.63
C ASP A 32 13.02 -12.56 -8.36
N LEU A 33 11.78 -12.36 -7.93
CA LEU A 33 10.62 -13.09 -8.47
C LEU A 33 10.20 -12.54 -9.83
N PRO A 34 9.59 -13.37 -10.70
CA PRO A 34 8.92 -12.86 -11.91
C PRO A 34 7.90 -11.78 -11.55
N PHE A 35 7.87 -10.70 -12.33
CA PHE A 35 7.04 -9.52 -12.05
C PHE A 35 5.57 -9.82 -11.71
N PRO A 36 4.85 -10.73 -12.38
CA PRO A 36 3.47 -11.05 -12.01
C PRO A 36 3.32 -11.59 -10.59
N VAL A 37 4.31 -12.35 -10.11
CA VAL A 37 4.33 -12.92 -8.75
C VAL A 37 4.65 -11.83 -7.74
N ALA A 38 5.70 -11.04 -7.98
CA ALA A 38 6.09 -9.92 -7.13
C ALA A 38 4.93 -8.93 -6.95
N ARG A 39 4.28 -8.53 -8.06
CA ARG A 39 3.12 -7.63 -8.04
C ARG A 39 1.98 -8.18 -7.19
N ARG A 40 1.67 -9.47 -7.29
CA ARG A 40 0.58 -10.07 -6.52
C ARG A 40 0.87 -10.03 -5.02
N MET A 41 2.10 -10.34 -4.61
CA MET A 41 2.50 -10.32 -3.20
C MET A 41 2.38 -8.91 -2.59
N VAL A 42 2.92 -7.92 -3.30
CA VAL A 42 2.83 -6.51 -2.87
C VAL A 42 1.39 -6.06 -2.80
N LEU A 43 0.60 -6.37 -3.83
CA LEU A 43 -0.81 -5.99 -3.87
C LEU A 43 -1.57 -6.59 -2.69
N GLU A 44 -1.44 -7.88 -2.42
CA GLU A 44 -2.12 -8.54 -1.31
C GLU A 44 -1.76 -7.91 0.05
N ALA A 45 -0.48 -7.64 0.30
CA ALA A 45 -0.05 -6.97 1.53
C ALA A 45 -0.60 -5.54 1.64
N PHE A 46 -0.63 -4.81 0.52
CA PHE A 46 -1.25 -3.48 0.46
C PHE A 46 -2.76 -3.54 0.73
N GLU A 47 -3.49 -4.49 0.14
CA GLU A 47 -4.94 -4.63 0.31
C GLU A 47 -5.31 -4.80 1.80
N VAL A 48 -4.57 -5.62 2.53
CA VAL A 48 -4.77 -5.87 3.97
C VAL A 48 -4.57 -4.57 4.77
N ARG A 49 -3.39 -3.96 4.65
CA ARG A 49 -3.04 -2.74 5.40
C ARG A 49 -3.97 -1.57 5.06
N TYR A 50 -4.34 -1.42 3.80
CA TYR A 50 -5.27 -0.39 3.36
C TYR A 50 -6.65 -0.57 4.01
N VAL A 51 -7.20 -1.78 3.97
CA VAL A 51 -8.51 -2.08 4.55
C VAL A 51 -8.52 -1.86 6.06
N GLU A 52 -7.49 -2.32 6.76
CA GLU A 52 -7.33 -2.12 8.20
C GLU A 52 -7.28 -0.64 8.55
N ARG A 53 -6.41 0.12 7.89
CA ARG A 53 -6.28 1.58 8.07
C ARG A 53 -7.59 2.33 7.86
N VAL A 54 -8.35 1.96 6.83
CA VAL A 54 -9.64 2.60 6.55
C VAL A 54 -10.66 2.20 7.62
N LEU A 55 -10.69 0.94 8.05
CA LEU A 55 -11.60 0.51 9.11
C LEU A 55 -11.30 1.23 10.42
N GLU A 56 -10.04 1.36 10.82
CA GLU A 56 -9.61 2.13 12.00
C GLU A 56 -10.11 3.58 11.93
N ARG A 57 -9.93 4.24 10.78
CA ARG A 57 -10.38 5.63 10.56
C ARG A 57 -11.89 5.82 10.75
N PHE A 58 -12.69 4.78 10.55
CA PHE A 58 -14.14 4.80 10.67
C PHE A 58 -14.64 3.94 11.84
N ASP A 59 -13.82 3.70 12.86
CA ASP A 59 -14.18 2.95 14.09
C ASP A 59 -14.76 1.55 13.81
N GLY A 60 -14.30 0.90 12.74
CA GLY A 60 -14.78 -0.41 12.31
C GLY A 60 -16.12 -0.38 11.55
N HIS A 61 -16.71 0.79 11.29
CA HIS A 61 -17.94 0.92 10.52
C HIS A 61 -17.72 0.65 9.02
N VAL A 62 -17.81 -0.62 8.63
CA VAL A 62 -17.62 -1.12 7.25
C VAL A 62 -18.43 -0.33 6.21
N GLY A 63 -19.66 0.07 6.53
CA GLY A 63 -20.51 0.83 5.62
C GLY A 63 -19.97 2.23 5.30
N ASN A 64 -19.44 2.93 6.32
CA ASN A 64 -18.85 4.26 6.16
C ASN A 64 -17.47 4.16 5.51
N ALA A 65 -16.65 3.20 5.95
CA ALA A 65 -15.37 2.86 5.34
C ALA A 65 -15.49 2.58 3.84
N ALA A 66 -16.48 1.76 3.43
CA ALA A 66 -16.75 1.44 2.04
C ALA A 66 -17.12 2.68 1.20
N LYS A 67 -18.03 3.52 1.72
CA LYS A 67 -18.44 4.76 1.03
C LYS A 67 -17.28 5.73 0.85
N ALA A 68 -16.44 5.88 1.88
CA ALA A 68 -15.31 6.83 1.87
C ALA A 68 -14.11 6.35 1.04
N SER A 69 -13.88 5.04 0.96
CA SER A 69 -12.79 4.45 0.17
C SER A 69 -13.15 4.18 -1.29
N GLY A 70 -14.43 4.24 -1.65
CA GLY A 70 -14.92 3.85 -2.99
C GLY A 70 -14.88 2.33 -3.23
N ILE A 71 -14.58 1.54 -2.19
CA ILE A 71 -14.50 0.09 -2.26
C ILE A 71 -15.78 -0.53 -1.69
N GLY A 72 -16.35 -1.51 -2.38
CA GLY A 72 -17.58 -2.17 -1.96
C GLY A 72 -17.44 -2.95 -0.63
N ARG A 73 -18.52 -3.00 0.17
CA ARG A 73 -18.57 -3.73 1.46
C ARG A 73 -18.09 -5.18 1.38
N ARG A 74 -18.42 -5.87 0.27
CA ARG A 74 -18.01 -7.25 0.02
C ARG A 74 -16.49 -7.41 0.02
N TYR A 75 -15.77 -6.41 -0.47
CA TYR A 75 -14.31 -6.47 -0.54
C TYR A 75 -13.66 -6.43 0.85
N PHE A 76 -14.12 -5.55 1.74
CA PHE A 76 -13.69 -5.53 3.15
C PHE A 76 -13.90 -6.90 3.83
N GLN A 77 -15.04 -7.55 3.57
CA GLN A 77 -15.34 -8.89 4.10
C GLN A 77 -14.40 -9.96 3.53
N MET A 78 -14.13 -9.92 2.22
CA MET A 78 -13.20 -10.85 1.59
C MET A 78 -11.78 -10.71 2.14
N VAL A 79 -11.28 -9.48 2.25
CA VAL A 79 -9.92 -9.22 2.78
C VAL A 79 -9.81 -9.69 4.24
N ARG A 80 -10.77 -9.34 5.11
CA ARG A 80 -10.80 -9.85 6.50
C ARG A 80 -10.88 -11.37 6.59
N GLY A 81 -11.62 -12.01 5.69
CA GLY A 81 -11.73 -13.46 5.62
C GLY A 81 -10.42 -14.16 5.23
N ARG A 82 -9.51 -13.47 4.51
CA ARG A 82 -8.17 -13.98 4.21
C ARG A 82 -7.23 -13.85 5.40
N THR A 83 -7.29 -12.74 6.13
CA THR A 83 -6.39 -12.47 7.27
C THR A 83 -6.74 -13.26 8.53
N ALA A 84 -8.01 -13.66 8.73
CA ALA A 84 -8.47 -14.36 9.93
C ALA A 84 -8.17 -15.88 9.95
N ARG A 85 -7.35 -16.39 9.02
CA ARG A 85 -7.01 -17.82 8.87
C ARG A 85 -5.54 -18.06 9.19
#